data_AF-A0A0D7Q2V2-F1
#
_entry.id   AF-A0A0D7Q2V2-F1
#
_cell.length_a   1.000
_cell.length_b   1.000
_cell.length_c   1.000
_cell.angle_alpha   90.00
_cell.angle_beta   90.00
_cell.angle_gamma   90.00
#
_symmetry.space_group_name_H-M   'P 1'
#
loop_
_entity.id
_entity.type
_entity.pdbx_description
1 polymer ?
#
loop_
_entity_poly.entity_id
_entity_poly.type
_entity_poly.pdbx_seq_one_letter_code
_entity_poly.pdbx_strand_id
1 'polypeptide(L)'
;MECPFCAETIKDEAIACKHCARDLRVVRPMLFEIQDIVVELEKLRHDLDRVNTRLERNRNPLRYFLSHIIVYAVIPTLLLVSVHVMVTIVLNISPLPLRLASVIIPLLFGFMAYPLNKVWLEGALALGFATAALSVTSMLTITGLHDQVPIVPGSWVEWREVIEYGSSILLAFVSGNILGALIFQVLPNILAQRGKPNAAAFKIARLLGEHVGDEQLRRRARLIQDFIQTAGPLIGVTVTAVGSLYAGLKGVLG
;
A
#
# COMPACT_ATOMS: atom_id res chain seq x y z
N MET A 1 30.64 -13.75 11.45
CA MET A 1 31.07 -12.35 11.66
C MET A 1 32.32 -12.06 10.84
N GLU A 2 32.62 -10.80 10.53
CA GLU A 2 33.88 -10.43 9.85
C GLU A 2 34.98 -10.17 10.89
N CYS A 3 36.21 -10.56 10.57
CA CYS A 3 37.34 -10.31 11.45
C CYS A 3 37.69 -8.81 11.45
N PRO A 4 37.74 -8.13 12.62
CA PRO A 4 37.99 -6.69 12.69
C PRO A 4 39.40 -6.28 12.24
N PHE A 5 40.30 -7.24 12.04
CA PHE A 5 41.70 -6.99 11.70
C PHE A 5 42.03 -7.27 10.23
N CYS A 6 41.35 -8.22 9.60
CA CYS A 6 41.65 -8.64 8.22
C CYS A 6 40.41 -8.77 7.32
N ALA A 7 39.22 -8.37 7.80
CA ALA A 7 37.93 -8.42 7.10
C ALA A 7 37.48 -9.80 6.59
N GLU A 8 38.21 -10.87 6.91
CA GLU A 8 37.86 -12.23 6.50
C GLU A 8 36.60 -12.73 7.23
N THR A 9 35.73 -13.44 6.53
CA THR A 9 34.55 -14.07 7.14
C THR A 9 34.94 -15.23 8.06
N ILE A 10 34.56 -15.13 9.33
CA ILE A 10 34.87 -16.12 10.36
C ILE A 10 33.61 -16.64 11.07
N LYS A 11 33.71 -17.84 11.64
CA LYS A 11 32.66 -18.42 12.49
C LYS A 11 32.51 -17.57 13.76
N ASP A 12 31.27 -17.36 14.22
CA ASP A 12 30.98 -16.52 15.39
C ASP A 12 31.58 -17.08 16.69
N GLU A 13 31.81 -18.39 16.73
CA GLU A 13 32.42 -19.09 17.87
C GLU A 13 33.96 -19.06 17.85
N ALA A 14 34.61 -18.59 16.77
CA ALA A 14 36.06 -18.65 16.58
C ALA A 14 36.84 -17.75 17.54
N ILE A 15 37.64 -18.35 18.42
CA ILE A 15 38.42 -17.66 19.46
C ILE A 15 39.60 -16.89 18.85
N ALA A 16 40.11 -17.36 17.70
CA ALA A 16 41.14 -16.70 16.92
C ALA A 16 40.80 -16.78 15.42
N CYS A 17 41.26 -15.80 14.65
CA CYS A 17 41.07 -15.82 13.19
C CYS A 17 42.00 -16.82 12.51
N LYS A 18 41.47 -17.65 11.60
CA LYS A 18 42.28 -18.62 10.82
C LYS A 18 43.26 -17.93 9.85
N HIS A 19 42.93 -16.72 9.39
CA HIS A 19 43.69 -16.01 8.37
C HIS A 19 44.80 -15.14 8.98
N CYS A 20 44.47 -14.27 9.94
CA CYS A 20 45.44 -13.36 10.57
C CYS A 20 45.99 -13.84 11.92
N ALA A 21 45.54 -15.00 12.42
CA ALA A 21 45.94 -15.61 13.69
C ALA A 21 45.74 -14.73 14.95
N ARG A 22 45.04 -13.59 14.83
CA ARG A 22 44.80 -12.67 15.95
C ARG A 22 43.74 -13.21 16.90
N ASP A 23 43.96 -13.01 18.20
CA ASP A 23 43.01 -13.37 19.26
C ASP A 23 41.80 -12.43 19.24
N LEU A 24 40.60 -13.01 19.33
CA LEU A 24 39.32 -12.32 19.28
C LEU A 24 38.60 -12.33 20.63
N ARG A 25 39.14 -12.99 21.68
CA ARG A 25 38.49 -13.13 22.99
C ARG A 25 38.09 -11.80 23.62
N VAL A 26 38.95 -10.79 23.50
CA VAL A 26 38.74 -9.46 24.10
C VAL A 26 37.82 -8.60 23.23
N VAL A 27 37.94 -8.69 21.91
CA VAL A 27 37.23 -7.81 20.97
C VAL A 27 35.81 -8.30 20.71
N ARG A 28 35.56 -9.62 20.78
CA ARG A 28 34.24 -10.22 20.57
C ARG A 28 33.14 -9.66 21.48
N PRO A 29 33.28 -9.64 22.82
CA PRO A 29 32.21 -9.12 23.69
C PRO A 29 31.90 -7.65 23.37
N MET A 30 32.94 -6.84 23.14
CA MET A 30 32.79 -5.43 22.76
C MET A 30 32.05 -5.26 21.43
N LEU A 31 32.33 -6.09 20.43
CA LEU A 31 31.63 -6.05 19.14
C LEU A 31 30.16 -6.43 19.25
N PHE A 32 29.82 -7.38 20.12
CA PHE A 32 28.42 -7.73 20.36
C PHE A 32 27.68 -6.61 21.11
N GLU A 33 28.32 -5.99 22.10
CA GLU A 33 27.74 -4.88 22.85
C GLU A 33 27.53 -3.64 21.96
N ILE A 34 28.49 -3.32 21.08
CA ILE A 34 28.33 -2.25 20.08
C ILE A 34 27.17 -2.56 19.13
N GLN A 35 27.04 -3.80 18.66
CA GLN A 35 25.93 -4.19 17.78
C GLN A 35 24.58 -4.06 18.50
N ASP A 36 24.50 -4.45 19.76
CA ASP A 36 23.28 -4.34 20.56
C ASP A 36 22.87 -2.87 20.77
N ILE A 37 23.85 -2.01 21.10
CA ILE A 37 23.63 -0.55 21.21
C ILE A 37 23.14 0.04 19.88
N VAL A 38 23.71 -0.38 18.74
CA VAL A 38 23.27 0.10 17.42
C VAL A 38 21.83 -0.30 17.15
N VAL A 39 21.44 -1.53 17.48
CA VAL A 39 20.06 -2.02 17.34
C VAL A 39 19.11 -1.22 18.24
N GLU A 40 19.52 -0.89 19.46
CA GLU A 40 18.73 -0.07 20.39
C GLU A 40 18.57 1.37 19.88
N LEU A 41 19.61 1.97 19.32
CA LEU A 41 19.56 3.29 18.70
C LEU A 41 18.61 3.33 17.49
N GLU A 42 18.64 2.30 16.64
CA GLU A 42 17.69 2.20 15.52
C GLU A 42 16.25 2.13 16.01
N LYS A 43 16.00 1.38 17.09
CA LYS A 43 14.68 1.29 17.72
C LYS A 43 14.22 2.64 18.29
N LEU A 44 15.08 3.33 19.03
CA LEU A 44 14.78 4.66 19.58
C LEU A 44 14.48 5.67 18.47
N ARG A 45 15.27 5.66 17.39
CA ARG A 45 15.04 6.51 16.22
C ARG A 45 13.69 6.23 15.58
N HIS A 46 13.33 4.96 15.43
CA HIS A 46 12.03 4.57 14.90
C HIS A 46 10.86 5.05 15.78
N ASP A 47 11.01 4.95 17.10
CA ASP A 47 10.00 5.44 18.05
C ASP A 47 9.89 6.97 18.02
N LEU A 48 11.01 7.69 17.86
CA LEU A 48 11.01 9.14 17.71
C LEU A 48 10.31 9.58 16.42
N ASP A 49 10.57 8.93 15.30
CA ASP A 49 9.87 9.20 14.03
C ASP A 49 8.35 8.94 14.16
N ARG A 50 7.97 7.88 14.88
CA ARG A 50 6.56 7.57 15.19
C ARG A 50 5.90 8.63 16.07
N VAL A 51 6.63 9.21 17.03
CA VAL A 51 6.12 10.28 17.89
C VAL A 51 6.04 11.59 17.12
N ASN A 52 7.06 11.92 16.32
CA ASN A 52 7.10 13.14 15.53
C ASN A 52 5.96 13.20 14.51
N THR A 53 5.69 12.11 13.81
CA THR A 53 4.53 12.00 12.88
C THR A 53 3.18 12.15 13.60
N ARG A 54 3.04 11.66 14.83
CA ARG A 54 1.84 11.89 15.67
C ARG A 54 1.73 13.36 16.10
N LEU A 55 2.85 14.00 16.44
CA LEU A 55 2.92 15.41 16.84
C LEU A 55 2.59 16.35 15.68
N GLU A 56 3.09 16.10 14.47
CA GLU A 56 2.74 16.87 13.27
C GLU A 56 1.24 16.79 12.96
N ARG A 57 0.64 15.59 13.08
CA ARG A 57 -0.81 15.40 12.95
C ARG A 57 -1.60 16.21 13.97
N ASN A 58 -1.09 16.32 15.20
CA ASN A 58 -1.75 17.06 16.28
C ASN A 58 -1.54 18.58 16.19
N ARG A 59 -0.40 19.02 15.63
CA ARG A 59 -0.02 20.44 15.60
C ARG A 59 -0.77 21.23 14.52
N ASN A 60 -1.07 20.64 13.37
CA ASN A 60 -1.78 21.33 12.27
C ASN A 60 -2.80 20.43 11.54
N PRO A 61 -3.82 19.90 12.23
CA PRO A 61 -4.79 18.99 11.63
C PRO A 61 -5.51 19.63 10.45
N LEU A 62 -5.87 20.92 10.56
CA LEU A 62 -6.62 21.64 9.52
C LEU A 62 -5.81 21.85 8.23
N ARG A 63 -4.54 22.33 8.31
CA ARG A 63 -3.72 22.54 7.10
C ARG A 63 -3.39 21.23 6.40
N TYR A 64 -3.16 20.17 7.15
CA TYR A 64 -2.97 18.84 6.60
C TYR A 64 -4.23 18.40 5.85
N PHE A 65 -5.39 18.32 6.50
CA PHE A 65 -6.64 17.94 5.82
C PHE A 65 -6.97 18.84 4.62
N LEU A 66 -6.78 20.16 4.72
CA LEU A 66 -7.08 21.10 3.66
C LEU A 66 -6.17 20.90 2.44
N SER A 67 -4.85 20.71 2.64
CA SER A 67 -3.92 20.42 1.55
C SER A 67 -4.27 19.11 0.84
N HIS A 68 -4.78 18.11 1.56
CA HIS A 68 -5.17 16.82 1.01
C HIS A 68 -6.46 16.94 0.19
N ILE A 69 -7.46 17.65 0.71
CA ILE A 69 -8.70 17.94 -0.01
C ILE A 69 -8.40 18.73 -1.30
N ILE A 70 -7.49 19.70 -1.25
CA ILE A 70 -7.13 20.49 -2.43
C ILE A 70 -6.47 19.60 -3.50
N VAL A 71 -5.46 18.82 -3.13
CA VAL A 71 -4.70 18.03 -4.12
C VAL A 71 -5.53 16.88 -4.70
N TYR A 72 -6.32 16.18 -3.88
CA TYR A 72 -7.03 14.97 -4.30
C TYR A 72 -8.51 15.17 -4.62
N ALA A 73 -9.12 16.30 -4.23
CA ALA A 73 -10.48 16.63 -4.61
C ALA A 73 -10.55 17.76 -5.65
N VAL A 74 -9.87 18.88 -5.40
CA VAL A 74 -9.97 20.05 -6.28
C VAL A 74 -9.29 19.80 -7.63
N ILE A 75 -8.08 19.24 -7.65
CA ILE A 75 -7.37 19.01 -8.93
C ILE A 75 -8.17 18.07 -9.87
N PRO A 76 -8.67 16.89 -9.43
CA PRO A 76 -9.47 16.03 -10.29
C PRO A 76 -10.75 16.70 -10.77
N THR A 77 -11.42 17.48 -9.90
CA THR A 77 -12.64 18.20 -10.29
C THR A 77 -12.37 19.24 -11.38
N LEU A 78 -11.29 20.01 -11.26
CA LEU A 78 -10.89 20.98 -12.29
C LEU A 78 -10.57 20.29 -13.62
N LEU A 79 -9.89 19.13 -13.58
CA LEU A 79 -9.58 18.37 -14.79
C LEU A 79 -10.86 17.83 -15.45
N LEU A 80 -11.79 17.28 -14.67
CA LEU A 80 -13.08 16.79 -15.15
C LEU A 80 -13.93 17.91 -15.77
N VAL A 81 -13.99 19.06 -15.11
CA VAL A 81 -14.70 20.24 -15.60
C VAL A 81 -14.08 20.76 -16.89
N SER A 82 -12.75 20.82 -16.97
CA SER A 82 -12.03 21.22 -18.18
C SER A 82 -12.36 20.30 -19.36
N VAL A 83 -12.35 18.97 -19.13
CA VAL A 83 -12.77 17.99 -20.14
C VAL A 83 -14.24 18.18 -20.53
N HIS A 84 -15.13 18.45 -19.56
CA HIS A 84 -16.54 18.73 -19.83
C HIS A 84 -16.70 19.91 -20.77
N VAL A 85 -16.15 21.08 -20.40
CA VAL A 85 -16.19 22.30 -21.23
C VAL A 85 -15.62 22.06 -22.62
N MET A 86 -14.47 21.38 -22.72
CA MET A 86 -13.85 21.12 -24.01
C MET A 86 -14.71 20.25 -24.92
N VAL A 87 -15.33 19.19 -24.38
CA VAL A 87 -16.12 18.26 -25.19
C VAL A 87 -17.50 18.83 -25.53
N THR A 88 -18.17 19.51 -24.60
CA THR A 88 -19.54 20.00 -24.81
C THR A 88 -19.58 21.36 -25.49
N ILE A 89 -18.77 22.32 -25.05
CA ILE A 89 -18.82 23.70 -25.56
C ILE A 89 -17.94 23.87 -26.81
N VAL A 90 -16.72 23.32 -26.81
CA VAL A 90 -15.77 23.53 -27.93
C VAL A 90 -15.99 22.52 -29.05
N LEU A 91 -16.10 21.24 -28.72
CA LEU A 91 -16.15 20.16 -29.71
C LEU A 91 -17.58 19.78 -30.14
N ASN A 92 -18.59 20.03 -29.30
CA ASN A 92 -20.00 19.66 -29.52
C ASN A 92 -20.17 18.19 -29.99
N ILE A 93 -19.42 17.27 -29.38
CA ILE A 93 -19.44 15.83 -29.71
C ILE A 93 -20.36 15.09 -28.73
N SER A 94 -20.82 13.90 -29.13
CA SER A 94 -21.52 12.94 -28.25
C SER A 94 -20.87 12.77 -26.87
N PRO A 95 -21.64 12.50 -25.80
CA PRO A 95 -21.15 12.44 -24.41
C PRO A 95 -20.32 11.19 -24.06
N LEU A 96 -20.04 10.31 -25.03
CA LEU A 96 -19.26 9.09 -24.81
C LEU A 96 -17.82 9.35 -24.28
N PRO A 97 -17.05 10.33 -24.79
CA PRO A 97 -15.71 10.63 -24.26
C PRO A 97 -15.73 11.10 -22.80
N LEU A 98 -16.83 11.75 -22.38
CA LEU A 98 -17.02 12.18 -20.99
C LEU A 98 -17.14 11.02 -20.02
N ARG A 99 -17.80 9.93 -20.44
CA ARG A 99 -17.93 8.72 -19.62
C ARG A 99 -16.59 8.04 -19.41
N LEU A 100 -15.73 8.00 -20.43
CA LEU A 100 -14.38 7.45 -20.28
C LEU A 100 -13.52 8.32 -19.37
N ALA A 101 -13.55 9.65 -19.56
CA ALA A 101 -12.78 10.58 -18.76
C ALA A 101 -13.19 10.58 -17.27
N SER A 102 -14.49 10.46 -16.99
CA SER A 102 -15.04 10.36 -15.63
C SER A 102 -14.70 9.08 -14.89
N VAL A 103 -14.22 8.05 -15.58
CA VAL A 103 -13.69 6.83 -14.95
C VAL A 103 -12.17 6.90 -14.83
N ILE A 104 -11.47 7.26 -15.91
CA ILE A 104 -10.00 7.21 -15.97
C ILE A 104 -9.38 8.23 -15.02
N ILE A 105 -9.88 9.47 -14.99
CA ILE A 105 -9.31 10.54 -14.16
C ILE A 105 -9.43 10.21 -12.67
N PRO A 106 -10.63 9.91 -12.11
CA PRO A 106 -10.74 9.62 -10.68
C PRO A 106 -9.99 8.35 -10.27
N LEU A 107 -9.93 7.34 -11.15
CA LEU A 107 -9.16 6.11 -10.91
C LEU A 107 -7.66 6.39 -10.70
N LEU A 108 -7.05 7.19 -11.58
CA LEU A 108 -5.63 7.54 -11.50
C LEU A 108 -5.33 8.31 -10.20
N PHE A 109 -6.19 9.28 -9.85
CA PHE A 109 -6.03 10.04 -8.63
C PHE A 109 -6.30 9.20 -7.37
N GLY A 110 -7.27 8.27 -7.42
CA GLY A 110 -7.51 7.30 -6.35
C GLY A 110 -6.30 6.38 -6.11
N PHE A 111 -5.68 5.89 -7.19
CA PHE A 111 -4.46 5.09 -7.15
C PHE A 111 -3.29 5.83 -6.50
N MET A 112 -3.08 7.10 -6.89
CA MET A 112 -1.99 7.91 -6.37
C MET A 112 -2.23 8.40 -4.93
N ALA A 113 -3.49 8.49 -4.48
CA ALA A 113 -3.84 8.88 -3.12
C ALA A 113 -3.40 7.86 -2.05
N TYR A 114 -3.29 6.58 -2.41
CA TYR A 114 -2.92 5.51 -1.47
C TYR A 114 -1.48 5.62 -0.91
N PRO A 115 -0.41 5.62 -1.74
CA PRO A 115 0.96 5.56 -1.25
C PRO A 115 1.39 6.80 -0.46
N LEU A 116 0.78 7.96 -0.74
CA LEU A 116 1.17 9.23 -0.14
C LEU A 116 0.62 9.40 1.29
N ASN A 117 -0.55 8.84 1.62
CA ASN A 117 -1.26 9.21 2.86
C ASN A 117 -1.83 8.06 3.70
N LYS A 118 -1.65 6.79 3.29
CA LYS A 118 -2.23 5.62 3.98
C LYS A 118 -3.71 5.84 4.34
N VAL A 119 -4.44 6.45 3.43
CA VAL A 119 -5.86 6.74 3.62
C VAL A 119 -6.57 5.39 3.65
N TRP A 120 -7.14 5.03 4.80
CA TRP A 120 -7.99 3.86 4.91
C TRP A 120 -9.26 4.05 4.07
N LEU A 121 -9.99 2.96 3.82
CA LEU A 121 -11.19 2.92 2.98
C LEU A 121 -12.17 4.09 3.25
N GLU A 122 -12.33 4.46 4.52
CA GLU A 122 -13.21 5.57 4.95
C GLU A 122 -12.79 6.93 4.38
N GLY A 123 -11.50 7.24 4.36
CA GLY A 123 -11.02 8.51 3.81
C GLY A 123 -11.06 8.52 2.27
N ALA A 124 -10.90 7.36 1.62
CA ALA A 124 -11.08 7.23 0.18
C ALA A 124 -12.54 7.44 -0.22
N LEU A 125 -13.49 6.93 0.57
CA LEU A 125 -14.92 7.18 0.39
C LEU A 125 -15.26 8.66 0.59
N ALA A 126 -14.77 9.29 1.66
CA ALA A 126 -15.02 10.71 1.92
C ALA A 126 -14.46 11.61 0.80
N LEU A 127 -13.24 11.35 0.34
CA LEU A 127 -12.62 12.09 -0.77
C LEU A 127 -13.32 11.83 -2.10
N GLY A 128 -13.67 10.57 -2.40
CA GLY A 128 -14.42 10.21 -3.60
C GLY A 128 -15.83 10.80 -3.64
N PHE A 129 -16.47 10.97 -2.48
CA PHE A 129 -17.75 11.64 -2.38
C PHE A 129 -17.60 13.15 -2.61
N ALA A 130 -16.59 13.77 -1.99
CA ALA A 130 -16.30 15.19 -2.18
C ALA A 130 -15.96 15.51 -3.65
N THR A 131 -15.15 14.69 -4.33
CA THR A 131 -14.86 14.86 -5.77
C THR A 131 -16.11 14.73 -6.61
N ALA A 132 -16.94 13.71 -6.38
CA ALA A 132 -18.17 13.50 -7.13
C ALA A 132 -19.13 14.69 -6.96
N ALA A 133 -19.37 15.11 -5.72
CA ALA A 133 -20.24 16.25 -5.43
C ALA A 133 -19.74 17.54 -6.08
N LEU A 134 -18.47 17.90 -5.86
CA LEU A 134 -17.87 19.12 -6.42
C LEU A 134 -17.89 19.11 -7.96
N SER A 135 -17.59 17.98 -8.58
CA SER A 135 -17.57 17.84 -10.04
C SER A 135 -18.96 17.98 -10.63
N VAL A 136 -19.95 17.27 -10.08
CA VAL A 136 -21.34 17.32 -10.56
C VAL A 136 -21.93 18.71 -10.40
N THR A 137 -21.76 19.33 -9.23
CA THR A 137 -22.26 20.70 -8.99
C THR A 137 -21.60 21.70 -9.93
N SER A 138 -20.29 21.56 -10.18
CA SER A 138 -19.58 22.45 -11.12
C SER A 138 -20.07 22.26 -12.56
N MET A 139 -20.25 21.02 -13.03
CA MET A 139 -20.76 20.75 -14.37
C MET A 139 -22.17 21.31 -14.57
N LEU A 140 -23.08 21.08 -13.62
CA LEU A 140 -24.45 21.63 -13.66
C LEU A 140 -24.47 23.17 -13.65
N THR A 141 -23.56 23.78 -12.89
CA THR A 141 -23.45 25.24 -12.83
C THR A 141 -22.97 25.82 -14.16
N ILE A 142 -21.98 25.18 -14.78
CA ILE A 142 -21.41 25.64 -16.06
C ILE A 142 -22.43 25.50 -17.19
N THR A 143 -23.15 24.37 -17.27
CA THR A 143 -24.19 24.17 -18.29
C THR A 143 -25.37 25.12 -18.08
N GLY A 144 -25.81 25.31 -16.83
CA GLY A 144 -26.89 26.25 -16.52
C GLY A 144 -26.57 27.70 -16.90
N LEU A 145 -25.32 28.13 -16.69
CA LEU A 145 -24.86 29.47 -17.07
C LEU A 145 -24.73 29.63 -18.59
N HIS A 146 -24.19 28.64 -19.29
CA HIS A 146 -23.96 28.69 -20.73
C HIS A 146 -25.26 28.57 -21.54
N ASP A 147 -26.11 27.61 -21.20
CA ASP A 147 -27.31 27.27 -21.98
C ASP A 147 -28.58 27.99 -21.47
N GLN A 148 -28.46 28.85 -20.44
CA GLN A 148 -29.57 29.59 -19.81
C GLN A 148 -30.72 28.68 -19.33
N VAL A 149 -30.39 27.45 -18.96
CA VAL A 149 -31.29 26.45 -18.40
C VAL A 149 -31.20 26.42 -16.87
N PRO A 150 -32.25 25.98 -16.17
CA PRO A 150 -32.19 25.82 -14.72
C PRO A 150 -31.01 24.93 -14.30
N ILE A 151 -30.21 25.42 -13.34
CA ILE A 151 -29.01 24.73 -12.82
C ILE A 151 -29.38 23.41 -12.11
N VAL A 152 -30.60 23.35 -11.55
CA VAL A 152 -31.10 22.17 -10.85
C VAL A 152 -31.86 21.28 -11.83
N PRO A 153 -31.63 19.96 -11.84
CA PRO A 153 -32.34 19.05 -12.73
C PRO A 153 -33.84 19.10 -12.46
N GLY A 154 -34.63 19.31 -13.52
CA GLY A 154 -36.08 19.45 -13.40
C GLY A 154 -36.79 18.11 -13.46
N SER A 155 -36.28 17.17 -14.26
CA SER A 155 -36.92 15.88 -14.51
C SER A 155 -36.26 14.73 -13.73
N TRP A 156 -37.05 13.68 -13.43
CA TRP A 156 -36.55 12.46 -12.78
C TRP A 156 -35.50 11.72 -13.63
N VAL A 157 -35.53 11.89 -14.95
CA VAL A 157 -34.56 11.28 -15.87
C VAL A 157 -33.20 11.94 -15.72
N GLU A 158 -33.14 13.28 -15.68
CA GLU A 158 -31.89 14.02 -15.46
C GLU A 158 -31.27 13.71 -14.11
N TRP A 159 -32.08 13.56 -13.04
CA TRP A 159 -31.59 13.15 -11.73
C TRP A 159 -30.94 11.76 -11.75
N ARG A 160 -31.51 10.81 -12.50
CA ARG A 160 -30.91 9.49 -12.67
C ARG A 160 -29.54 9.59 -13.34
N GLU A 161 -29.43 10.38 -14.40
CA GLU A 161 -28.15 10.59 -15.09
C GLU A 161 -27.11 11.21 -14.15
N VAL A 162 -27.48 12.24 -13.39
CA VAL A 162 -26.60 12.89 -12.40
C VAL A 162 -26.09 11.89 -11.35
N ILE A 163 -26.97 11.02 -10.83
CA ILE A 163 -26.61 10.00 -9.85
C ILE A 163 -25.72 8.92 -10.48
N GLU A 164 -25.99 8.50 -11.71
CA GLU A 164 -25.14 7.56 -12.45
C GLU A 164 -23.73 8.15 -12.66
N TYR A 165 -23.62 9.43 -13.02
CA TYR A 165 -22.33 10.10 -13.16
C TYR A 165 -21.60 10.24 -11.82
N GLY A 166 -22.29 10.69 -10.77
CA GLY A 166 -21.69 10.83 -9.45
C GLY A 166 -21.22 9.49 -8.86
N SER A 167 -22.02 8.43 -9.02
CA SER A 167 -21.67 7.08 -8.54
C SER A 167 -20.48 6.48 -9.31
N SER A 168 -20.40 6.71 -10.63
CA SER A 168 -19.25 6.30 -11.44
C SER A 168 -17.95 6.93 -10.95
N ILE A 169 -17.94 8.25 -10.70
CA ILE A 169 -16.77 8.99 -10.20
C ILE A 169 -16.34 8.45 -8.82
N LEU A 170 -17.31 8.26 -7.92
CA LEU A 170 -17.06 7.71 -6.58
C LEU A 170 -16.45 6.31 -6.65
N LEU A 171 -17.04 5.40 -7.42
CA LEU A 171 -16.58 4.02 -7.56
C LEU A 171 -15.21 3.95 -8.24
N ALA A 172 -14.96 4.77 -9.27
CA ALA A 172 -13.67 4.88 -9.92
C ALA A 172 -12.58 5.33 -8.94
N PHE A 173 -12.86 6.33 -8.11
CA PHE A 173 -11.91 6.79 -7.10
C PHE A 173 -11.59 5.72 -6.05
N VAL A 174 -12.62 5.07 -5.49
CA VAL A 174 -12.48 4.01 -4.49
C VAL A 174 -11.73 2.80 -5.05
N SER A 175 -12.08 2.35 -6.26
CA SER A 175 -11.41 1.24 -6.93
C SER A 175 -9.93 1.55 -7.22
N GLY A 176 -9.62 2.75 -7.67
CA GLY A 176 -8.24 3.21 -7.84
C GLY A 176 -7.45 3.12 -6.53
N ASN A 177 -8.06 3.55 -5.42
CA ASN A 177 -7.44 3.47 -4.10
C ASN A 177 -7.17 2.03 -3.64
N ILE A 178 -8.13 1.12 -3.85
CA ILE A 178 -7.96 -0.32 -3.56
C ILE A 178 -6.82 -0.91 -4.40
N LEU A 179 -6.74 -0.55 -5.69
CA LEU A 179 -5.67 -1.00 -6.56
C LEU A 179 -4.29 -0.49 -6.10
N GLY A 180 -4.22 0.78 -5.67
CA GLY A 180 -3.03 1.35 -5.06
C GLY A 180 -2.61 0.60 -3.80
N ALA A 181 -3.57 0.23 -2.95
CA ALA A 181 -3.32 -0.55 -1.75
C ALA A 181 -2.72 -1.92 -2.05
N LEU A 182 -3.28 -2.62 -3.03
CA LEU A 182 -2.81 -3.95 -3.40
C LEU A 182 -1.39 -3.91 -3.97
N ILE A 183 -1.08 -2.94 -4.82
CA ILE A 183 0.24 -2.83 -5.46
C ILE A 183 1.31 -2.35 -4.48
N PHE A 184 1.04 -1.34 -3.64
CA PHE A 184 2.08 -0.74 -2.80
C PHE A 184 2.22 -1.34 -1.40
N GLN A 185 1.21 -2.03 -0.87
CA GLN A 185 1.28 -2.64 0.45
C GLN A 185 1.32 -4.16 0.41
N VAL A 186 0.48 -4.79 -0.41
CA VAL A 186 0.34 -6.25 -0.41
C VAL A 186 1.48 -6.89 -1.22
N LEU A 187 1.75 -6.39 -2.42
CA LEU A 187 2.78 -6.93 -3.31
C LEU A 187 4.21 -6.92 -2.70
N PRO A 188 4.73 -5.81 -2.13
CA PRO A 188 6.06 -5.82 -1.55
C PRO A 188 6.13 -6.64 -0.25
N ASN A 189 5.06 -6.73 0.54
CA ASN A 189 5.04 -7.58 1.73
C ASN A 189 5.14 -9.08 1.36
N ILE A 190 4.45 -9.49 0.30
CA ILE A 190 4.53 -10.87 -0.22
C ILE A 190 5.93 -11.15 -0.78
N LEU A 191 6.52 -10.20 -1.51
CA LEU A 191 7.87 -10.35 -2.10
C LEU A 191 8.98 -10.29 -1.03
N ALA A 192 8.84 -9.46 0.01
CA ALA A 192 9.80 -9.36 1.11
C ALA A 192 9.75 -10.58 2.05
N GLN A 193 8.57 -11.18 2.25
CA GLN A 193 8.41 -12.44 2.97
C GLN A 193 9.06 -13.64 2.24
N ARG A 194 9.34 -13.51 0.94
CA ARG A 194 10.08 -14.53 0.17
C ARG A 194 11.57 -14.63 0.53
N GLY A 195 12.11 -13.70 1.32
CA GLY A 195 13.55 -13.62 1.63
C GLY A 195 13.93 -13.50 3.11
N LYS A 196 12.98 -13.36 4.04
CA LYS A 196 13.29 -13.26 5.49
C LYS A 196 12.46 -14.27 6.30
N PRO A 197 13.08 -15.08 7.18
CA PRO A 197 12.36 -16.03 8.02
C PRO A 197 11.39 -15.29 8.95
N ASN A 198 10.16 -15.79 9.03
CA ASN A 198 9.04 -15.20 9.76
C ASN A 198 9.43 -14.89 11.22
N ALA A 199 9.33 -13.63 11.63
CA ALA A 199 9.56 -13.20 13.03
C ALA A 199 8.68 -13.96 14.04
N ALA A 200 7.53 -14.45 13.59
CA ALA A 200 6.66 -15.35 14.35
C ALA A 200 7.31 -16.71 14.66
N ALA A 201 8.06 -17.30 13.72
CA ALA A 201 8.78 -18.55 13.94
C ALA A 201 9.90 -18.39 14.98
N PHE A 202 10.58 -17.24 14.99
CA PHE A 202 11.59 -16.90 15.98
C PHE A 202 10.98 -16.69 17.38
N LYS A 203 9.79 -16.06 17.45
CA LYS A 203 9.06 -15.86 18.70
C LYS A 203 8.49 -17.16 19.28
N ILE A 204 8.01 -18.07 18.43
CA ILE A 204 7.52 -19.40 18.82
C ILE A 204 8.70 -20.27 19.28
N ALA A 205 9.86 -20.21 18.61
CA ALA A 205 11.07 -20.90 19.06
C ALA A 205 11.54 -20.42 20.43
N ARG A 206 11.37 -19.13 20.76
CA ARG A 206 11.76 -18.54 22.05
C ARG A 206 10.77 -18.85 23.18
N LEU A 207 9.50 -19.15 22.87
CA LEU A 207 8.48 -19.51 23.85
C LEU A 207 8.43 -21.01 24.18
N LEU A 208 9.03 -21.86 23.33
CA LEU A 208 9.00 -23.33 23.47
C LEU A 208 10.20 -23.94 24.19
N GLY A 209 11.10 -23.14 24.79
CA GLY A 209 12.32 -23.67 25.38
C GLY A 209 12.88 -22.85 26.53
N GLU A 210 12.31 -23.03 27.71
CA GLU A 210 13.00 -22.73 28.97
C GLU A 210 13.89 -23.95 29.30
N HIS A 211 15.21 -23.75 29.27
CA HIS A 211 16.28 -24.65 29.75
C HIS A 211 16.66 -25.93 28.96
N VAL A 212 16.88 -25.87 27.64
CA VAL A 212 17.67 -26.92 26.95
C VAL A 212 18.66 -26.30 25.95
N GLY A 213 19.95 -26.62 26.10
CA GLY A 213 21.09 -25.95 25.45
C GLY A 213 21.04 -25.83 23.92
N ASP A 214 21.56 -24.68 23.44
CA ASP A 214 21.44 -24.12 22.07
C ASP A 214 21.84 -25.05 20.91
N GLU A 215 22.62 -26.10 21.17
CA GLU A 215 23.18 -26.95 20.13
C GLU A 215 22.19 -28.00 19.56
N GLN A 216 21.21 -28.46 20.37
CA GLN A 216 20.25 -29.49 19.95
C GLN A 216 18.99 -28.91 19.27
N LEU A 217 18.63 -27.66 19.58
CA LEU A 217 17.49 -26.96 18.97
C LEU A 217 17.71 -26.67 17.47
N ARG A 218 18.95 -26.34 17.08
CA ARG A 218 19.31 -26.07 15.67
C ARG A 218 19.20 -27.29 14.75
N ARG A 219 19.27 -28.51 15.29
CA ARG A 219 19.15 -29.75 14.50
C ARG A 219 17.68 -30.11 14.21
N ARG A 220 16.76 -29.83 15.15
CA ARG A 220 15.32 -30.10 14.97
C ARG A 220 14.61 -29.03 14.11
N ALA A 221 15.07 -27.79 14.14
CA ALA A 221 14.55 -26.73 13.27
C ALA A 221 14.75 -27.04 11.77
N ARG A 222 15.86 -27.70 11.39
CA ARG A 222 16.10 -28.13 10.01
C ARG A 222 15.10 -29.19 9.52
N LEU A 223 14.70 -30.13 10.37
CA LEU A 223 13.72 -31.17 10.01
C LEU A 223 12.32 -30.61 9.77
N ILE A 224 11.94 -29.54 10.46
CA ILE A 224 10.66 -28.86 10.27
C ILE A 224 10.68 -28.03 8.97
N GLN A 225 11.84 -27.45 8.64
CA GLN A 225 12.03 -26.67 7.42
C GLN A 225 11.95 -27.52 6.14
N ASP A 226 12.48 -28.74 6.15
CA ASP A 226 12.36 -29.69 5.02
C ASP A 226 10.91 -30.13 4.79
N PHE A 227 10.12 -30.28 5.87
CA PHE A 227 8.70 -30.64 5.80
C PHE A 227 7.82 -29.50 5.25
N ILE A 228 8.16 -28.25 5.57
CA ILE A 228 7.45 -27.05 5.09
C ILE A 228 7.79 -26.77 3.62
N GLN A 229 9.03 -27.02 3.19
CA GLN A 229 9.44 -26.89 1.79
C GLN A 229 8.76 -27.91 0.86
N THR A 230 8.39 -29.09 1.36
CA THR A 230 7.67 -30.12 0.60
C THR A 230 6.15 -29.91 0.58
N ALA A 231 5.55 -29.32 1.61
CA ALA A 231 4.10 -29.07 1.68
C ALA A 231 3.65 -27.73 1.06
N GLY A 232 4.54 -26.72 0.99
CA GLY A 232 4.24 -25.39 0.44
C GLY A 232 3.74 -25.36 -1.01
N PRO A 233 4.30 -26.15 -1.95
CA PRO A 233 3.83 -26.19 -3.34
C PRO A 233 2.40 -26.76 -3.49
N LEU A 234 1.97 -27.67 -2.62
CA LEU A 234 0.65 -28.33 -2.70
C LEU A 234 -0.52 -27.37 -2.40
N ILE A 235 -0.30 -26.38 -1.54
CA ILE A 235 -1.29 -25.34 -1.21
C ILE A 235 -1.38 -24.30 -2.34
N GLY A 236 -0.25 -23.97 -2.98
CA GLY A 236 -0.22 -23.06 -4.13
C GLY A 236 -0.91 -23.66 -5.37
N VAL A 237 -0.73 -24.96 -5.60
CA VAL A 237 -1.35 -25.66 -6.75
C VAL A 237 -2.87 -25.79 -6.58
N THR A 238 -3.38 -26.00 -5.36
CA THR A 238 -4.83 -26.06 -5.10
C THR A 238 -5.53 -24.71 -5.28
N VAL A 239 -4.91 -23.60 -4.86
CA VAL A 239 -5.48 -22.25 -5.05
C VAL A 239 -5.43 -21.81 -6.52
N THR A 240 -4.35 -22.16 -7.24
CA THR A 240 -4.19 -21.80 -8.66
C THR A 240 -5.07 -22.65 -9.59
N ALA A 241 -5.28 -23.93 -9.25
CA ALA A 241 -6.17 -24.82 -10.01
C ALA A 241 -7.64 -24.40 -9.93
N VAL A 242 -8.12 -23.98 -8.75
CA VAL A 242 -9.49 -23.49 -8.56
C VAL A 242 -9.71 -22.16 -9.30
N GLY A 243 -8.73 -21.25 -9.28
CA GLY A 243 -8.79 -19.99 -10.02
C GLY A 243 -8.77 -20.17 -11.55
N SER A 244 -8.01 -21.14 -12.06
CA SER A 244 -7.95 -21.45 -13.49
C SER A 244 -9.23 -22.13 -14.00
N LEU A 245 -9.82 -23.03 -13.21
CA LEU A 245 -11.11 -23.65 -13.56
C LEU A 245 -12.25 -22.62 -13.56
N TYR A 246 -12.24 -21.64 -12.65
CA TYR A 246 -13.25 -20.58 -12.61
C TYR A 246 -13.13 -19.59 -13.77
N ALA A 247 -11.90 -19.26 -14.19
CA ALA A 247 -11.66 -18.40 -15.35
C ALA A 247 -11.97 -19.11 -16.68
N GLY A 248 -11.69 -20.41 -16.78
CA GLY A 248 -11.96 -21.21 -17.98
C GLY A 248 -13.43 -21.51 -18.23
N LEU A 249 -14.22 -21.77 -17.18
CA LEU A 249 -15.64 -22.14 -17.31
C LEU A 249 -16.53 -20.94 -17.71
N LYS A 250 -16.11 -19.70 -17.39
CA LYS A 250 -16.88 -18.48 -17.72
C LYS A 250 -16.69 -18.03 -19.18
N GLY A 251 -15.61 -18.44 -19.85
CA GLY A 251 -15.36 -18.12 -21.26
C GLY A 251 -16.11 -19.02 -22.26
N VAL A 252 -16.79 -20.07 -21.80
CA VAL A 252 -17.49 -21.06 -22.64
C VAL A 252 -19.02 -20.93 -22.56
N LEU A 253 -19.57 -20.17 -21.60
CA LEU A 253 -21.01 -20.06 -21.34
C LEU A 253 -21.58 -18.63 -21.44
N GLY A 254 -20.90 -17.73 -22.18
CA GLY A 254 -21.39 -16.38 -22.47
C GLY A 254 -20.68 -15.75 -23.64
#